data_AF-A0A6N3DGD4-F1
#
_entry.id   AF-A0A6N3DGD4-F1
#
_cell.length_a   1.000
_cell.length_b   1.000
_cell.length_c   1.000
_cell.angle_alpha   90.00
_cell.angle_beta   90.00
_cell.angle_gamma   90.00
#
_symmetry.space_group_name_H-M   'P 1'
#
loop_
_entity.id
_entity.type
_entity.pdbx_description
1 polymer ?
#
loop_
_entity_poly.entity_id
_entity_poly.type
_entity_poly.pdbx_seq_one_letter_code
_entity_poly.pdbx_strand_id
1 'polypeptide(L)'
;MFIDYYNTYTPEIYNLQDIIEKLDAEETSNSICSLSKDKLIQLTNEKKDGWIYSTKEKAFYEVVPGGRGGAMPPMEIPLPDEWVINEDSVEVTTTIQGTSEPHRRFVLKRNNKNYKGGTYKTRFYVDSTEFVKL
;
A
#
# COMPACT_ATOMS: atom_id res chain seq x y z
N MET A 1 7.07 -2.32 -1.77
CA MET A 1 6.28 -1.10 -1.44
C MET A 1 7.20 0.10 -1.40
N PHE A 2 6.83 1.21 -2.05
CA PHE A 2 7.57 2.48 -1.96
C PHE A 2 6.99 3.37 -0.86
N ILE A 3 7.77 4.33 -0.36
CA ILE A 3 7.28 5.35 0.58
C ILE A 3 6.05 6.12 0.03
N ASP A 4 6.01 6.36 -1.28
CA ASP A 4 4.86 7.00 -1.94
C ASP A 4 3.60 6.17 -1.82
N TYR A 5 3.75 4.85 -1.97
CA TYR A 5 2.62 3.93 -1.84
C TYR A 5 2.07 3.97 -0.42
N TYR A 6 2.94 3.89 0.60
CA TYR A 6 2.51 3.96 2.00
C TYR A 6 1.75 5.27 2.32
N ASN A 7 2.30 6.41 1.88
CA ASN A 7 1.67 7.73 2.09
C ASN A 7 0.41 7.94 1.24
N THR A 8 0.25 7.20 0.14
CA THR A 8 -0.96 7.23 -0.69
C THR A 8 -2.12 6.52 0.01
N TYR A 9 -1.87 5.44 0.74
CA TYR A 9 -2.92 4.61 1.35
C TYR A 9 -3.17 4.89 2.83
N THR A 10 -2.55 5.92 3.39
CA THR A 10 -2.75 6.36 4.78
C THR A 10 -3.07 7.84 4.78
N PRO A 11 -3.83 8.37 5.76
CA PRO A 11 -4.11 9.81 5.83
C PRO A 11 -2.93 10.61 6.39
N GLU A 12 -2.10 10.04 7.26
CA GLU A 12 -0.96 10.75 7.85
C GLU A 12 0.22 10.91 6.88
N ILE A 13 1.23 11.65 7.31
CA ILE A 13 2.48 11.87 6.57
C ILE A 13 3.58 11.07 7.26
N TYR A 14 4.20 10.15 6.52
CA TYR A 14 5.31 9.32 7.00
C TYR A 14 6.56 9.59 6.17
N ASN A 15 7.65 9.92 6.84
CA ASN A 15 9.00 9.89 6.27
C ASN A 15 9.55 8.46 6.32
N LEU A 16 10.72 8.25 5.70
CA LEU A 16 11.34 6.94 5.60
C LEU A 16 11.50 6.27 6.97
N GLN A 17 12.04 7.00 7.94
CA GLN A 17 12.30 6.47 9.28
C GLN A 17 11.01 6.07 10.00
N ASP A 18 9.95 6.87 9.87
CA ASP A 18 8.65 6.57 10.48
C ASP A 18 8.09 5.23 9.97
N ILE A 19 8.29 4.92 8.68
CA ILE A 19 7.85 3.65 8.08
C ILE A 19 8.76 2.50 8.51
N ILE A 20 10.08 2.71 8.57
CA ILE A 20 11.05 1.70 9.04
C ILE A 20 10.68 1.26 10.47
N GLU A 21 10.44 2.22 11.37
CA GLU A 21 10.06 1.95 12.76
C GLU A 21 8.68 1.28 12.86
N LYS A 22 7.69 1.80 12.13
CA LYS A 22 6.33 1.26 12.17
C LYS A 22 6.22 -0.16 11.64
N LEU A 23 7.06 -0.54 10.68
CA LEU A 23 7.10 -1.88 10.10
C LEU A 23 8.12 -2.81 10.76
N ASP A 24 8.93 -2.31 11.70
CA ASP A 24 10.11 -2.99 12.23
C ASP A 24 11.00 -3.55 11.10
N ALA A 25 11.26 -2.70 10.10
CA ALA A 25 11.95 -3.11 8.88
C ALA A 25 13.46 -3.16 9.07
N GLU A 26 14.09 -4.26 8.67
CA GLU A 26 15.55 -4.35 8.64
C GLU A 26 16.10 -3.70 7.39
N GLU A 27 17.12 -2.86 7.54
CA GLU A 27 17.74 -2.19 6.40
C GLU A 27 18.81 -3.04 5.72
N THR A 28 18.89 -2.93 4.40
CA THR A 28 19.97 -3.53 3.61
C THR A 28 20.42 -2.62 2.47
N SER A 29 21.69 -2.72 2.11
CA SER A 29 22.27 -2.08 0.91
C SER A 29 22.24 -2.98 -0.33
N ASN A 30 21.88 -4.25 -0.15
CA ASN A 30 21.83 -5.22 -1.24
C ASN A 30 20.55 -5.08 -2.04
N SER A 31 20.63 -5.43 -3.33
CA SER A 31 19.41 -5.59 -4.11
C SER A 31 18.69 -6.85 -3.65
N ILE A 32 17.43 -6.72 -3.26
CA ILE A 32 16.60 -7.91 -2.97
C ILE A 32 16.49 -8.79 -4.23
N CYS A 33 16.41 -8.17 -5.40
CA CYS A 33 16.37 -8.87 -6.69
C CYS A 33 17.67 -9.60 -7.04
N SER A 34 18.79 -9.29 -6.37
CA SER A 34 20.06 -10.00 -6.57
C SER A 34 20.36 -11.07 -5.52
N LEU A 35 19.47 -11.28 -4.55
CA LEU A 35 19.69 -12.30 -3.51
C LEU A 35 19.60 -13.70 -4.11
N SER A 36 20.49 -14.59 -3.67
CA SER A 36 20.42 -16.00 -4.03
C SER A 36 19.16 -16.65 -3.44
N LYS A 37 18.72 -17.75 -4.07
CA LYS A 37 17.61 -18.56 -3.55
C LYS A 37 17.83 -18.97 -2.10
N ASP A 38 19.05 -19.40 -1.75
CA ASP A 38 19.36 -19.83 -0.38
C ASP A 38 19.24 -18.69 0.63
N LYS A 39 19.64 -17.47 0.25
CA LYS A 39 19.50 -16.30 1.12
C LYS A 39 18.04 -15.90 1.29
N LEU A 40 17.24 -16.00 0.24
CA LEU A 40 15.79 -15.78 0.33
C LEU A 40 15.12 -16.82 1.24
N ILE A 41 15.48 -18.10 1.11
CA ILE A 41 14.99 -19.18 1.98
C ILE A 41 15.38 -18.92 3.44
N GLN A 42 16.63 -18.53 3.69
CA GLN A 42 17.09 -18.18 5.03
C GLN A 42 16.24 -17.03 5.61
N LEU A 43 16.03 -15.96 4.84
CA LEU A 43 15.23 -14.82 5.27
C LEU A 43 13.79 -15.22 5.62
N THR A 44 13.15 -16.08 4.82
CA THR A 44 11.79 -16.58 5.12
C THR A 44 11.73 -17.54 6.31
N ASN A 45 12.82 -18.26 6.60
CA ASN A 45 12.86 -19.19 7.73
C ASN A 45 13.19 -18.49 9.06
N GLU A 46 14.05 -17.46 9.01
CA GLU A 46 14.45 -16.67 10.19
C GLU A 46 13.39 -15.62 10.54
N LYS A 47 12.79 -14.95 9.55
CA LYS A 47 11.67 -14.02 9.74
C LYS A 47 10.34 -14.74 9.51
N LYS A 48 9.70 -15.15 10.61
CA LYS A 48 8.35 -15.72 10.58
C LYS A 48 7.31 -14.80 9.94
N ASP A 49 7.49 -13.49 10.07
CA ASP A 49 6.83 -12.40 9.37
C ASP A 49 7.69 -11.14 9.56
N GLY A 50 7.91 -10.34 8.53
CA GLY A 50 8.68 -9.10 8.71
C GLY A 50 8.90 -8.29 7.45
N TRP A 51 9.60 -7.16 7.60
CA TRP A 51 9.90 -6.25 6.52
C TRP A 51 11.41 -6.06 6.33
N ILE A 52 11.80 -5.81 5.09
CA ILE A 52 13.15 -5.44 4.71
C ILE A 52 13.09 -4.15 3.90
N TYR A 53 13.86 -3.14 4.26
CA TYR A 53 14.04 -1.94 3.46
C TYR A 53 15.35 -2.03 2.67
N SER A 54 15.27 -2.03 1.34
CA SER A 54 16.46 -1.87 0.50
C SER A 54 16.71 -0.40 0.21
N THR A 55 17.88 0.08 0.64
CA THR A 55 18.37 1.43 0.32
C THR A 55 18.74 1.57 -1.16
N LYS A 56 19.09 0.48 -1.84
CA LYS A 56 19.43 0.46 -3.26
C LYS A 56 18.19 0.66 -4.14
N GLU A 57 17.13 -0.07 -3.86
CA GLU A 57 15.85 0.07 -4.58
C GLU A 57 14.95 1.16 -4.00
N LYS A 58 15.28 1.68 -2.80
CA LYS A 58 14.43 2.57 -2.00
C LYS A 58 13.02 2.00 -1.81
N ALA A 59 12.96 0.70 -1.54
CA ALA A 59 11.72 -0.07 -1.47
C ALA A 59 11.71 -1.02 -0.28
N PHE A 60 10.52 -1.17 0.31
CA PHE A 60 10.20 -2.15 1.34
C PHE A 60 9.73 -3.47 0.72
N TYR A 61 10.19 -4.57 1.26
CA TYR A 61 9.84 -5.92 0.86
C TYR A 61 9.27 -6.65 2.06
N GLU A 62 8.06 -7.20 1.88
CA GLU A 62 7.43 -8.01 2.91
C GLU A 62 7.91 -9.45 2.79
N VAL A 63 8.28 -10.05 3.92
CA VAL A 63 8.66 -11.45 4.04
C VAL A 63 7.54 -12.15 4.82
N VAL A 64 6.73 -12.93 4.11
CA VAL A 64 5.60 -13.69 4.68
C VAL A 64 5.71 -15.16 4.23
N PRO A 65 6.02 -16.10 5.12
CA PRO A 65 6.02 -17.52 4.82
C PRO A 65 4.64 -17.98 4.36
N GLY A 66 4.57 -18.64 3.20
CA GLY A 66 3.30 -19.15 2.64
C GLY A 66 2.42 -18.10 1.95
N GLY A 67 2.80 -16.82 1.98
CA GLY A 67 2.06 -15.71 1.35
C GLY A 67 0.77 -15.34 2.08
N ARG A 68 0.18 -14.19 1.70
CA ARG A 68 -1.09 -13.68 2.26
C ARG A 68 -2.32 -14.30 1.57
N GLY A 69 -2.30 -15.61 1.33
CA GLY A 69 -3.31 -16.32 0.55
C GLY A 69 -4.76 -15.95 0.92
N GLY A 70 -5.59 -15.73 -0.10
CA GLY A 70 -7.02 -15.44 0.05
C GLY A 70 -7.64 -15.10 -1.30
N ALA A 71 -8.68 -15.84 -1.71
CA ALA A 71 -9.46 -15.52 -2.89
C ALA A 71 -10.53 -14.49 -2.52
N MET A 72 -10.20 -13.20 -2.61
CA MET A 72 -11.22 -12.17 -2.67
C MET A 72 -11.55 -11.95 -4.15
N PRO A 73 -12.84 -11.95 -4.56
CA PRO A 73 -13.16 -11.57 -5.92
C PRO A 73 -12.65 -10.14 -6.18
N PRO A 74 -12.16 -9.84 -7.39
CA PRO A 74 -11.65 -8.51 -7.71
C PRO A 74 -12.68 -7.43 -7.39
N MET A 75 -12.24 -6.27 -6.93
CA MET A 75 -13.10 -5.10 -6.82
C MET A 75 -13.20 -4.41 -8.17
N GLU A 76 -14.40 -3.93 -8.51
CA GLU A 76 -14.62 -3.06 -9.65
C GLU A 76 -14.70 -1.61 -9.17
N ILE A 77 -13.93 -0.75 -9.82
CA ILE A 77 -13.96 0.70 -9.61
C ILE A 77 -15.00 1.26 -10.58
N PRO A 78 -15.99 2.04 -10.11
CA PRO A 78 -17.01 2.59 -10.97
C PRO A 78 -16.42 3.62 -11.94
N LEU A 79 -17.18 3.95 -12.99
CA LEU A 79 -16.75 4.96 -13.95
C LEU A 79 -16.68 6.35 -13.29
N PRO A 80 -15.83 7.27 -13.78
CA PRO A 80 -15.63 8.58 -13.14
C PRO A 80 -16.89 9.45 -12.99
N ASP A 81 -17.92 9.23 -13.79
CA ASP A 81 -19.22 9.92 -13.73
C ASP A 81 -20.10 9.44 -12.57
N GLU A 82 -19.81 8.27 -12.01
CA GLU A 82 -20.47 7.72 -10.82
C GLU A 82 -19.77 8.14 -9.51
N TRP A 83 -18.64 8.85 -9.60
CA TRP A 83 -17.92 9.32 -8.43
C TRP A 83 -18.61 10.55 -7.83
N VAL A 84 -18.64 10.63 -6.49
CA VAL A 84 -19.19 11.79 -5.80
C VAL A 84 -18.08 12.82 -5.61
N ILE A 85 -18.20 13.96 -6.29
CA ILE A 85 -17.23 15.06 -6.21
C ILE A 85 -17.72 16.08 -5.17
N ASN A 86 -16.94 16.25 -4.11
CA ASN A 86 -17.13 17.26 -3.09
C ASN A 86 -16.16 18.44 -3.31
N GLU A 87 -16.23 19.47 -2.47
CA GLU A 87 -15.36 20.65 -2.57
C GLU A 87 -13.86 20.29 -2.45
N ASP A 88 -13.50 19.43 -1.50
CA ASP A 88 -12.12 19.09 -1.16
C ASP A 88 -11.76 17.61 -1.38
N SER A 89 -12.74 16.79 -1.78
CA SER A 89 -12.63 15.33 -1.79
C SER A 89 -13.42 14.67 -2.93
N VAL A 90 -13.08 13.42 -3.20
CA VAL A 90 -13.76 12.55 -4.17
C VAL A 90 -14.09 11.24 -3.48
N GLU A 91 -15.35 10.82 -3.51
CA GLU A 91 -15.77 9.53 -2.98
C GLU A 91 -15.95 8.52 -4.11
N VAL A 92 -15.36 7.34 -3.93
CA VAL A 92 -15.43 6.23 -4.87
C VAL A 92 -15.94 5.01 -4.12
N THR A 93 -17.11 4.50 -4.52
CA THR A 93 -17.68 3.27 -3.95
C THR A 93 -17.46 2.12 -4.92
N THR A 94 -16.63 1.13 -4.53
CA THR A 94 -16.36 -0.05 -5.35
C THR A 94 -17.46 -1.09 -5.21
N THR A 95 -17.59 -1.96 -6.20
CA THR A 95 -18.40 -3.19 -6.15
C THR A 95 -17.50 -4.42 -6.16
N ILE A 96 -18.07 -5.58 -5.84
CA ILE A 96 -17.39 -6.86 -6.08
C ILE A 96 -17.64 -7.26 -7.54
N GLN A 97 -16.59 -7.65 -8.25
CA GLN A 97 -16.70 -8.11 -9.64
C GLN A 97 -17.76 -9.20 -9.78
N GLY A 98 -18.69 -8.99 -10.71
CA GLY A 98 -19.81 -9.90 -10.95
C GLY A 98 -21.00 -9.72 -10.01
N THR A 99 -20.97 -8.70 -9.12
CA THR A 99 -22.12 -8.28 -8.32
C THR A 99 -22.40 -6.80 -8.51
N SER A 100 -23.62 -6.37 -8.16
CA SER A 100 -23.98 -4.95 -8.05
C SER A 100 -23.89 -4.44 -6.61
N GLU A 101 -23.33 -5.24 -5.70
CA GLU A 101 -23.29 -4.92 -4.28
C GLU A 101 -22.12 -3.98 -3.99
N PRO A 102 -22.37 -2.82 -3.35
CA PRO A 102 -21.30 -1.94 -2.93
C PRO A 102 -20.45 -2.63 -1.85
N HIS A 103 -19.13 -2.52 -1.97
CA HIS A 103 -18.19 -3.21 -1.12
C HIS A 103 -17.43 -2.25 -0.19
N ARG A 104 -16.69 -1.31 -0.78
CA ARG A 104 -15.88 -0.35 -0.03
C ARG A 104 -16.06 1.05 -0.59
N ARG A 105 -16.21 2.01 0.31
CA ARG A 105 -16.11 3.43 -0.02
C ARG A 105 -14.72 3.93 0.32
N PHE A 106 -14.13 4.66 -0.63
CA PHE A 106 -12.87 5.36 -0.46
C PHE A 106 -13.13 6.86 -0.55
N VAL A 107 -12.62 7.62 0.42
CA VAL A 107 -12.56 9.08 0.34
C VAL A 107 -11.15 9.46 -0.09
N LEU A 108 -11.05 10.11 -1.24
CA LEU A 108 -9.79 10.54 -1.84
C LEU A 108 -9.65 12.05 -1.69
N LYS A 109 -8.47 12.51 -1.26
CA LYS A 109 -8.12 13.94 -1.18
C LYS A 109 -6.90 14.25 -2.00
N ARG A 110 -6.81 15.50 -2.51
CA ARG A 110 -5.63 15.96 -3.27
C ARG A 110 -4.37 15.77 -2.42
N ASN A 111 -3.36 15.17 -3.03
CA ASN A 111 -2.12 14.84 -2.33
C ASN A 111 -1.17 16.04 -2.31
N ASN A 112 -1.25 16.84 -1.25
CA ASN A 112 -0.32 17.94 -0.96
C ASN A 112 0.71 17.55 0.11
N LYS A 113 0.93 16.25 0.35
CA LYS A 113 1.78 15.77 1.46
C LYS A 113 3.25 16.05 1.19
N ASN A 114 3.91 16.64 2.18
CA ASN A 114 5.32 17.01 2.11
C ASN A 114 6.22 16.04 2.89
N TYR A 115 6.40 14.82 2.37
CA TYR A 115 7.41 13.86 2.82
C TYR A 115 8.59 13.79 1.83
N LYS A 116 9.77 13.39 2.35
CA LYS A 116 11.01 13.20 1.59
C LYS A 116 11.18 11.75 1.13
N GLY A 117 11.98 11.52 0.09
CA GLY A 117 12.36 10.18 -0.37
C GLY A 117 11.39 9.51 -1.34
N GLY A 118 10.23 10.12 -1.60
CA GLY A 118 9.30 9.70 -2.65
C GLY A 118 9.83 9.95 -4.06
N THR A 119 9.55 9.04 -4.98
CA THR A 119 9.90 9.13 -6.40
C THR A 119 8.66 9.36 -7.27
N TYR A 120 7.50 8.86 -6.87
CA TYR A 120 6.28 8.81 -7.69
C TYR A 120 5.04 9.22 -6.89
N LYS A 121 4.99 10.48 -6.43
CA LYS A 121 3.83 11.01 -5.68
C LYS A 121 2.56 10.93 -6.53
N THR A 122 1.52 10.31 -5.98
CA THR A 122 0.19 10.22 -6.58
C THR A 122 -0.54 11.56 -6.50
N ARG A 123 -1.53 11.80 -7.37
CA ARG A 123 -2.34 13.03 -7.33
C ARG A 123 -3.31 13.09 -6.15
N PHE A 124 -3.74 11.93 -5.67
CA PHE A 124 -4.67 11.76 -4.56
C PHE A 124 -4.14 10.76 -3.55
N TYR A 125 -4.51 10.91 -2.29
CA TYR A 125 -4.31 9.90 -1.24
C TYR A 125 -5.67 9.45 -0.69
N VAL A 126 -5.70 8.26 -0.09
CA VAL A 126 -6.85 7.71 0.61
C VAL A 126 -6.91 8.34 2.00
N ASP A 127 -7.89 9.21 2.22
CA ASP A 127 -8.17 9.84 3.50
C ASP A 127 -8.88 8.88 4.44
N SER A 128 -9.84 8.11 3.92
CA SER A 128 -10.53 7.06 4.66
C SER A 128 -11.01 5.94 3.75
N THR A 129 -11.21 4.76 4.36
CA THR A 129 -11.86 3.61 3.74
C THR A 129 -12.83 2.99 4.73
N GLU A 130 -14.03 2.66 4.26
CA GLU A 130 -15.04 1.96 5.05
C GLU A 130 -15.70 0.87 4.21
N PHE A 131 -16.10 -0.22 4.87
CA PHE A 131 -17.01 -1.17 4.25
C PHE A 131 -18.40 -0.53 4.16
N VAL A 132 -19.02 -0.64 2.98
CA VAL A 132 -20.41 -0.24 2.85
C VAL A 132 -21.24 -1.34 3.52
N LYS A 133 -21.84 -1.02 4.67
CA LYS A 133 -22.78 -1.94 5.32
C LYS A 133 -24.02 -2.06 4.43
N LEU A 134 -24.42 -3.31 4.18
CA LEU A 134 -25.76 -3.64 3.68
C LEU A 134 -26.83 -3.21 4.69
#